data_AF-A0A815UYV0-F1
#
_entry.id   AF-A0A815UYV0-F1
#
_cell.length_a   1.000
_cell.length_b   1.000
_cell.length_c   1.000
_cell.angle_alpha   90.00
_cell.angle_beta   90.00
_cell.angle_gamma   90.00
#
_symmetry.space_group_name_H-M   'P 1'
#
loop_
_entity.id
_entity.type
_entity.pdbx_description
1 polymer ?
#
loop_
_entity_poly.entity_id
_entity_poly.type
_entity_poly.pdbx_seq_one_letter_code
_entity_poly.pdbx_strand_id
1 'polypeptide(L)'
;MKPPIPYVLKVEKNQNNKQHYRDASSVRYVALIRFPPRHLQPFRILARINDCNGCWSEDIYSRFGGLGLLKQSILDKMSKGNWFMFEELIMGSGTFCQRCTQPNLQLPGGVELDASRLFRDRMYQQHGVFYPIIRRKSSSESRTSRDVLQAYIIDNKRFRSNDRKEVDDAMNEINNYTNSYLNQTTKLQWPLVRVSYLFYDQIIAQNDSSIQINATSTDCRSPKNELIENNFIAQLKLLRQIDIHITGPGTGQMYQTFLSDGSVTINLGGIKPRGLENSTEAYSSYLEQHMTSGTPYIKGLYYPINERQKGIKKDEIVKLIRQASQLILEGFSLPVNPRDNLAADGQLFVEMCEKDKEFCSLVTKRTPNKNFNCLDIWVEDFVHEHRQWQMGGFIDNGRNYNCPFNHTLLHDLRKKHGIQHRQLDH
;
A
#
# COMPACT_ATOMS: atom_id res chain seq x y z
N MET A 1 32.35 -25.66 -10.54
CA MET A 1 31.21 -24.73 -10.36
C MET A 1 31.77 -23.35 -10.09
N LYS A 2 31.45 -22.33 -10.90
CA LYS A 2 31.81 -20.95 -10.59
C LYS A 2 31.00 -20.49 -9.36
N PRO A 3 31.59 -19.76 -8.40
CA PRO A 3 30.84 -19.21 -7.29
C PRO A 3 29.76 -18.24 -7.81
N PRO A 4 28.61 -18.14 -7.11
CA PRO A 4 27.57 -17.19 -7.48
C PRO A 4 28.11 -15.76 -7.43
N ILE A 5 27.81 -15.00 -8.47
CA ILE A 5 28.27 -13.63 -8.70
C ILE A 5 27.45 -12.65 -7.85
N PRO A 6 28.06 -11.68 -7.13
CA PRO A 6 27.32 -10.73 -6.30
C PRO A 6 26.76 -9.55 -7.12
N TYR A 7 25.46 -9.26 -6.94
CA TYR A 7 24.75 -8.16 -7.63
C TYR A 7 24.59 -6.91 -6.75
N VAL A 8 24.51 -5.71 -7.35
CA VAL A 8 24.30 -4.44 -6.63
C VAL A 8 23.12 -3.62 -7.20
N LEU A 9 22.24 -3.16 -6.32
CA LEU A 9 21.09 -2.29 -6.64
C LEU A 9 21.23 -0.93 -5.96
N LYS A 10 21.22 0.18 -6.69
CA LYS A 10 21.26 1.53 -6.12
C LYS A 10 19.86 2.10 -5.86
N VAL A 11 19.63 2.57 -4.63
CA VAL A 11 18.43 3.27 -4.17
C VAL A 11 18.84 4.65 -3.63
N GLU A 12 18.58 5.69 -4.42
CA GLU A 12 18.82 7.07 -3.99
C GLU A 12 17.61 7.60 -3.20
N LYS A 13 17.86 8.11 -1.98
CA LYS A 13 16.86 8.79 -1.16
C LYS A 13 17.10 10.30 -1.19
N ASN A 14 16.03 11.06 -1.45
CA ASN A 14 16.07 12.52 -1.40
C ASN A 14 16.15 13.01 0.06
N GLN A 15 17.03 13.97 0.34
CA GLN A 15 17.34 14.44 1.70
C GLN A 15 16.29 15.43 2.18
N ASN A 16 15.32 15.00 2.99
CA ASN A 16 14.64 15.90 3.92
C ASN A 16 14.29 15.16 5.23
N ASN A 17 14.52 15.84 6.35
CA ASN A 17 14.66 15.28 7.70
C ASN A 17 13.31 14.87 8.36
N LYS A 18 13.39 13.84 9.21
CA LYS A 18 12.31 13.22 10.03
C LYS A 18 11.22 12.46 9.24
N GLN A 19 11.60 11.35 8.60
CA GLN A 19 10.64 10.45 7.96
C GLN A 19 10.69 9.03 8.56
N HIS A 20 9.82 8.75 9.54
CA HIS A 20 9.45 7.38 9.95
C HIS A 20 8.83 6.66 8.76
N TYR A 21 9.34 5.49 8.37
CA TYR A 21 8.79 4.40 7.51
C TYR A 21 8.06 4.72 6.18
N ARG A 22 7.59 5.95 5.98
CA ARG A 22 6.61 6.43 5.00
C ARG A 22 7.08 6.28 3.55
N ASP A 23 8.39 6.40 3.32
CA ASP A 23 8.96 6.51 1.98
C ASP A 23 9.76 5.26 1.56
N ALA A 24 9.83 4.29 2.46
CA ALA A 24 10.66 3.11 2.33
C ALA A 24 10.05 2.12 1.32
N SER A 25 8.84 1.65 1.58
CA SER A 25 8.26 0.48 0.91
C SER A 25 7.90 0.71 -0.56
N SER A 26 7.36 1.88 -0.92
CA SER A 26 6.85 2.16 -2.28
C SER A 26 7.96 2.34 -3.34
N VAL A 27 9.03 3.07 -3.02
CA VAL A 27 10.20 3.24 -3.91
C VAL A 27 10.92 1.90 -4.11
N ARG A 28 10.93 1.05 -3.08
CA ARG A 28 11.55 -0.27 -3.09
C ARG A 28 10.78 -1.24 -3.98
N TYR A 29 9.47 -1.34 -3.79
CA TYR A 29 8.63 -2.24 -4.57
C TYR A 29 8.85 -2.08 -6.10
N VAL A 30 8.74 -0.85 -6.61
CA VAL A 30 8.80 -0.60 -8.06
C VAL A 30 10.21 -0.80 -8.64
N ALA A 31 11.25 -0.45 -7.87
CA ALA A 31 12.63 -0.63 -8.31
C ALA A 31 13.08 -2.09 -8.30
N LEU A 32 12.48 -2.93 -7.44
CA LEU A 32 12.96 -4.28 -7.20
C LEU A 32 12.33 -5.31 -8.15
N ILE A 33 11.05 -5.17 -8.48
CA ILE A 33 10.35 -6.26 -9.16
C ILE A 33 10.31 -6.10 -10.68
N ARG A 34 10.72 -4.93 -11.19
CA ARG A 34 10.88 -4.67 -12.64
C ARG A 34 12.03 -5.44 -13.30
N PHE A 35 12.80 -6.22 -12.55
CA PHE A 35 13.92 -6.99 -13.08
C PHE A 35 13.77 -8.49 -12.84
N PRO A 36 12.72 -9.18 -13.34
CA PRO A 36 12.69 -10.64 -13.37
C PRO A 36 13.80 -11.20 -14.27
N PRO A 37 14.34 -12.39 -13.97
CA PRO A 37 14.17 -13.18 -12.75
C PRO A 37 15.11 -12.72 -11.61
N ARG A 38 15.86 -11.62 -11.79
CA ARG A 38 16.98 -11.23 -10.92
C ARG A 38 16.58 -10.89 -9.49
N HIS A 39 15.37 -10.38 -9.29
CA HIS A 39 14.82 -10.15 -7.95
C HIS A 39 14.57 -11.44 -7.14
N LEU A 40 14.65 -12.62 -7.77
CA LEU A 40 14.60 -13.92 -7.10
C LEU A 40 15.96 -14.33 -6.52
N GLN A 41 17.07 -13.70 -6.95
CA GLN A 41 18.41 -13.99 -6.44
C GLN A 41 18.77 -13.04 -5.28
N PRO A 42 19.72 -13.40 -4.40
CA PRO A 42 20.29 -12.46 -3.44
C PRO A 42 21.04 -11.32 -4.16
N PHE A 43 20.90 -10.09 -3.68
CA PHE A 43 21.62 -8.91 -4.18
C PHE A 43 21.95 -7.97 -3.01
N ARG A 44 22.93 -7.09 -3.22
CA ARG A 44 23.31 -6.06 -2.25
C ARG A 44 22.56 -4.78 -2.57
N ILE A 45 21.97 -4.16 -1.57
CA ILE A 45 21.31 -2.86 -1.74
C ILE A 45 22.32 -1.75 -1.43
N LEU A 46 22.63 -0.91 -2.41
CA LEU A 46 23.32 0.35 -2.22
C LEU A 46 22.28 1.43 -1.92
N ALA A 47 22.21 1.95 -0.70
CA ALA A 47 21.25 3.01 -0.38
C ALA A 47 21.83 4.13 0.46
N ARG A 48 21.29 5.34 0.25
CA ARG A 48 21.50 6.46 1.15
C ARG A 48 20.55 6.36 2.32
N ILE A 49 21.04 5.80 3.42
CA ILE A 49 20.29 5.71 4.68
C ILE A 49 21.04 6.55 5.70
N ASN A 50 20.37 7.55 6.24
CA ASN A 50 20.89 8.30 7.38
C ASN A 50 20.90 7.37 8.59
N ASP A 51 21.97 7.43 9.39
CA ASP A 51 22.00 6.73 10.67
C ASP A 51 20.88 7.30 11.55
N CYS A 52 19.81 6.52 11.73
CA CYS A 52 18.74 6.88 12.63
C CYS A 52 18.57 5.79 13.69
N ASN A 53 18.84 6.19 14.93
CA ASN A 53 18.68 5.36 16.11
C ASN A 53 17.21 4.89 16.20
N GLY A 54 16.99 3.58 16.12
CA GLY A 54 15.65 2.98 16.17
C GLY A 54 14.94 2.80 14.82
N CYS A 55 15.55 3.15 13.71
CA CYS A 55 14.99 2.84 12.40
C CYS A 55 15.31 1.41 11.96
N TRP A 56 14.29 0.61 11.67
CA TRP A 56 14.47 -0.75 11.12
C TRP A 56 14.77 -0.76 9.62
N SER A 57 14.89 0.40 8.97
CA SER A 57 15.12 0.46 7.52
C SER A 57 16.37 -0.31 7.10
N GLU A 58 17.47 -0.15 7.83
CA GLU A 58 18.74 -0.85 7.54
C GLU A 58 18.60 -2.36 7.63
N ASP A 59 18.03 -2.88 8.73
CA ASP A 59 17.78 -4.31 8.90
C ASP A 59 16.87 -4.87 7.79
N ILE A 60 15.77 -4.18 7.49
CA ILE A 60 14.82 -4.57 6.45
C ILE A 60 15.47 -4.61 5.08
N TYR A 61 16.24 -3.57 4.72
CA TYR A 61 16.94 -3.55 3.44
C TYR A 61 17.99 -4.65 3.36
N SER A 62 18.78 -4.80 4.42
CA SER A 62 19.86 -5.78 4.49
C SER A 62 19.32 -7.19 4.27
N ARG A 63 18.27 -7.56 5.01
CA ARG A 63 17.59 -8.85 4.88
C ARG A 63 16.90 -9.02 3.55
N PHE A 64 16.14 -8.02 3.11
CA PHE A 64 15.44 -8.11 1.83
C PHE A 64 16.39 -8.35 0.65
N GLY A 65 17.55 -7.67 0.62
CA GLY A 65 18.58 -7.91 -0.38
C GLY A 65 19.18 -9.32 -0.29
N GLY A 66 19.35 -9.85 0.91
CA GLY A 66 19.95 -11.17 1.14
C GLY A 66 21.49 -11.18 1.07
N LEU A 67 22.11 -10.19 0.40
CA LEU A 67 23.57 -9.94 0.48
C LEU A 67 23.91 -8.71 1.34
N GLY A 68 22.92 -8.16 2.04
CA GLY A 68 23.06 -7.02 2.93
C GLY A 68 22.94 -5.65 2.26
N LEU A 69 23.19 -4.62 3.08
CA LEU A 69 23.16 -3.22 2.68
C LEU A 69 24.59 -2.66 2.54
N LEU A 70 24.86 -1.96 1.45
CA LEU A 70 26.00 -1.05 1.29
C LEU A 70 25.50 0.38 1.49
N LYS A 71 25.90 1.02 2.59
CA LYS A 71 25.55 2.43 2.81
C LYS A 71 26.33 3.30 1.83
N GLN A 72 25.65 4.27 1.23
CA GLN A 72 26.33 5.24 0.35
C GLN A 72 27.48 5.96 1.08
N SER A 73 27.32 6.30 2.36
CA SER A 73 28.38 6.95 3.15
C SER A 73 29.64 6.09 3.31
N ILE A 74 29.51 4.76 3.30
CA ILE A 74 30.65 3.84 3.31
C ILE A 74 31.33 3.88 1.93
N LEU A 75 30.54 3.82 0.86
CA LEU A 75 31.05 3.92 -0.50
C LEU A 75 31.79 5.25 -0.75
N ASP A 76 31.23 6.38 -0.30
CA ASP A 76 31.81 7.72 -0.41
C ASP A 76 33.15 7.83 0.36
N LYS A 77 33.29 7.13 1.50
CA LYS A 77 34.55 7.08 2.25
C LYS A 77 35.58 6.23 1.52
N MET A 78 35.17 5.08 1.01
CA MET A 78 36.06 4.16 0.31
C MET A 78 36.46 4.66 -1.09
N SER A 79 35.66 5.53 -1.71
CA SER A 79 35.95 6.12 -3.05
C SER A 79 37.00 7.22 -3.01
N LYS A 80 37.49 7.63 -1.83
CA LYS A 80 38.56 8.63 -1.73
C LYS A 80 39.86 8.05 -2.31
N GLY A 81 40.11 8.32 -3.59
CA GLY A 81 41.26 7.81 -4.34
C GLY A 81 41.05 6.45 -5.01
N ASN A 82 39.84 5.86 -4.93
CA ASN A 82 39.53 4.56 -5.53
C ASN A 82 38.30 4.63 -6.44
N TRP A 83 38.31 3.83 -7.50
CA TRP A 83 37.16 3.63 -8.38
C TRP A 83 36.47 2.30 -8.04
N PHE A 84 35.15 2.31 -8.09
CA PHE A 84 34.34 1.08 -7.98
C PHE A 84 33.87 0.66 -9.35
N MET A 85 34.14 -0.60 -9.69
CA MET A 85 33.54 -1.25 -10.85
C MET A 85 32.47 -2.21 -10.36
N PHE A 86 31.25 -2.03 -10.84
CA PHE A 86 30.15 -2.96 -10.61
C PHE A 86 30.03 -3.84 -11.85
N GLU A 87 30.03 -5.16 -11.68
CA GLU A 87 29.74 -6.07 -12.78
C GLU A 87 28.33 -5.86 -13.32
N GLU A 88 27.39 -5.59 -12.42
CA GLU A 88 26.02 -5.22 -12.73
C GLU A 88 25.50 -4.21 -11.72
N LEU A 89 24.88 -3.13 -12.22
CA LEU A 89 24.27 -2.10 -11.40
C LEU A 89 22.88 -1.78 -11.92
N ILE A 90 21.88 -2.03 -11.08
CA ILE A 90 20.51 -1.62 -11.36
C ILE A 90 20.25 -0.31 -10.60
N MET A 91 19.79 0.73 -11.32
CA MET A 91 19.51 2.04 -10.72
C MET A 91 18.08 2.47 -11.02
N GLY A 92 17.39 2.95 -9.98
CA GLY A 92 16.12 3.65 -10.16
C GLY A 92 16.31 5.05 -10.76
N SER A 93 15.27 5.59 -11.40
CA SER A 93 15.29 6.91 -12.04
C SER A 93 15.38 8.13 -11.09
N GLY A 94 15.55 7.92 -9.78
CA GLY A 94 15.56 8.99 -8.76
C GLY A 94 14.23 9.70 -8.52
N THR A 95 13.19 9.45 -9.34
CA THR A 95 11.86 10.02 -9.15
C THR A 95 11.03 9.18 -8.19
N PHE A 96 10.35 9.84 -7.23
CA PHE A 96 9.39 9.18 -6.35
C PHE A 96 8.24 8.60 -7.18
N CYS A 97 8.23 7.28 -7.37
CA CYS A 97 7.26 6.61 -8.24
C CYS A 97 5.87 6.43 -7.60
N GLN A 98 5.63 7.01 -6.43
CA GLN A 98 4.30 7.04 -5.77
C GLN A 98 3.21 7.73 -6.62
N ARG A 99 3.63 8.55 -7.59
CA ARG A 99 2.76 9.25 -8.56
C ARG A 99 3.05 8.84 -10.01
N CYS A 100 3.68 7.68 -10.21
CA CYS A 100 3.75 7.06 -11.54
C CYS A 100 2.37 6.48 -11.89
N THR A 101 1.45 7.30 -12.37
CA THR A 101 0.19 6.76 -12.90
C THR A 101 0.47 5.97 -14.18
N GLN A 102 -0.12 4.78 -14.26
CA GLN A 102 -0.20 3.99 -15.49
C GLN A 102 -1.62 4.11 -16.06
N PRO A 103 -1.83 3.88 -17.36
CA PRO A 103 -3.17 3.98 -17.97
C PRO A 103 -4.23 3.11 -17.27
N ASN A 104 -3.81 1.98 -16.70
CA ASN A 104 -4.65 1.04 -15.96
C ASN A 104 -4.69 1.30 -14.45
N LEU A 105 -4.07 2.38 -13.97
CA LEU A 105 -3.90 2.76 -12.56
C LEU A 105 -3.40 1.60 -11.69
N GLN A 106 -2.43 0.84 -12.19
CA GLN A 106 -1.79 -0.24 -11.44
C GLN A 106 -0.37 0.11 -11.04
N LEU A 107 0.07 -0.53 -9.96
CA LEU A 107 1.49 -0.59 -9.64
C LEU A 107 2.21 -1.38 -10.74
N PRO A 108 3.22 -0.80 -11.42
CA PRO A 108 3.88 -1.45 -12.55
C PRO A 108 4.41 -2.85 -12.22
N GLY A 109 4.08 -3.84 -13.06
CA GLY A 109 4.45 -5.24 -12.84
C GLY A 109 3.66 -5.95 -11.73
N GLY A 110 2.82 -5.23 -10.98
CA GLY A 110 2.02 -5.76 -9.87
C GLY A 110 1.26 -7.03 -10.22
N VAL A 111 0.56 -6.99 -11.36
CA VAL A 111 -0.29 -8.09 -11.83
C VAL A 111 0.45 -8.93 -12.86
N GLU A 112 1.03 -8.30 -13.89
CA GLU A 112 1.72 -8.99 -15.00
C GLU A 112 2.84 -9.93 -14.53
N LEU A 113 3.58 -9.53 -13.48
CA LEU A 113 4.70 -10.29 -12.93
C LEU A 113 4.39 -10.90 -11.56
N ASP A 114 3.14 -10.83 -11.09
CA ASP A 114 2.73 -11.15 -9.71
C ASP A 114 3.68 -10.53 -8.67
N ALA A 115 4.14 -9.31 -8.98
CA ALA A 115 5.26 -8.69 -8.33
C ALA A 115 5.03 -8.50 -6.83
N SER A 116 3.79 -8.17 -6.47
CA SER A 116 3.36 -7.95 -5.09
C SER A 116 3.49 -9.19 -4.26
N ARG A 117 3.14 -10.35 -4.82
CA ARG A 117 3.23 -11.63 -4.14
C ARG A 117 4.68 -12.03 -3.94
N LEU A 118 5.51 -11.87 -4.97
CA LEU A 118 6.94 -12.15 -4.89
C LEU A 118 7.65 -11.26 -3.86
N PHE A 119 7.31 -9.97 -3.82
CA PHE A 119 7.83 -9.04 -2.82
C PHE A 119 7.41 -9.44 -1.41
N ARG A 120 6.12 -9.74 -1.21
CA ARG A 120 5.58 -10.23 0.06
C ARG A 120 6.32 -11.48 0.51
N ASP A 121 6.33 -12.51 -0.31
CA ASP A 121 6.83 -13.84 0.06
C ASP A 121 8.33 -13.77 0.39
N ARG A 122 9.10 -12.98 -0.36
CA ARG A 122 10.51 -12.69 -0.04
C ARG A 122 10.66 -11.98 1.30
N MET A 123 9.81 -11.00 1.59
CA MET A 123 9.85 -10.29 2.88
C MET A 123 9.58 -11.23 4.05
N TYR A 124 8.58 -12.12 3.95
CA TYR A 124 8.33 -13.16 4.96
C TYR A 124 9.53 -14.11 5.10
N GLN A 125 10.04 -14.63 3.98
CA GLN A 125 11.16 -15.57 3.95
C GLN A 125 12.44 -14.98 4.57
N GLN A 126 12.86 -13.79 4.14
CA GLN A 126 14.11 -13.15 4.60
C GLN A 126 14.03 -12.71 6.07
N HIS A 127 12.83 -12.60 6.63
CA HIS A 127 12.59 -12.30 8.04
C HIS A 127 12.19 -13.54 8.85
N GLY A 128 12.32 -14.75 8.28
CA GLY A 128 12.05 -16.02 8.96
C GLY A 128 10.63 -16.13 9.53
N VAL A 129 9.68 -15.39 8.97
CA VAL A 129 8.27 -15.48 9.31
C VAL A 129 7.63 -16.48 8.36
N PHE A 130 6.80 -17.41 8.86
CA PHE A 130 6.10 -18.34 7.97
C PHE A 130 5.29 -17.58 6.93
N TYR A 131 5.26 -18.13 5.72
CA TYR A 131 4.53 -17.57 4.60
C TYR A 131 3.05 -17.32 4.94
N PRO A 132 2.46 -16.27 4.35
CA PRO A 132 1.02 -16.06 4.42
C PRO A 132 0.25 -17.24 3.81
N ILE A 133 -1.03 -17.31 4.17
CA ILE A 133 -1.90 -18.36 3.65
C ILE A 133 -2.03 -18.16 2.14
N ILE A 134 -1.61 -19.17 1.38
CA ILE A 134 -1.66 -19.17 -0.08
C ILE A 134 -3.00 -19.77 -0.50
N ARG A 135 -3.71 -19.06 -1.38
CA ARG A 135 -4.98 -19.49 -1.98
C ARG A 135 -4.85 -19.30 -3.48
N ARG A 136 -5.23 -20.32 -4.24
CA ARG A 136 -4.96 -20.33 -5.68
C ARG A 136 -6.17 -19.95 -6.51
N LYS A 137 -7.36 -20.38 -6.08
CA LYS A 137 -8.58 -20.25 -6.89
C LYS A 137 -9.60 -19.29 -6.30
N SER A 138 -9.80 -19.35 -4.98
CA SER A 138 -10.85 -18.62 -4.29
C SER A 138 -10.38 -18.12 -2.92
N SER A 139 -10.89 -16.98 -2.48
CA SER A 139 -10.67 -16.49 -1.11
C SER A 139 -11.23 -17.41 -0.02
N SER A 140 -12.24 -18.21 -0.35
CA SER A 140 -12.89 -19.16 0.55
C SER A 140 -12.18 -20.52 0.66
N GLU A 141 -11.07 -20.70 -0.06
CA GLU A 141 -10.27 -21.94 0.01
C GLU A 141 -9.86 -22.23 1.46
N SER A 142 -10.23 -23.43 1.92
CA SER A 142 -10.04 -23.93 3.30
C SER A 142 -10.74 -23.13 4.39
N ARG A 143 -11.81 -22.40 4.06
CA ARG A 143 -12.66 -21.70 5.04
C ARG A 143 -14.03 -22.37 5.20
N THR A 144 -14.60 -22.24 6.39
CA THR A 144 -15.99 -22.61 6.67
C THR A 144 -16.81 -21.38 7.03
N SER A 145 -18.14 -21.49 6.95
CA SER A 145 -19.04 -20.41 7.37
C SER A 145 -18.97 -20.08 8.87
N ARG A 146 -18.27 -20.91 9.67
CA ARG A 146 -18.11 -20.77 11.11
C ARG A 146 -16.76 -20.18 11.51
N ASP A 147 -15.84 -20.01 10.57
CA ASP A 147 -14.53 -19.44 10.87
C ASP A 147 -14.68 -17.98 11.32
N VAL A 148 -13.92 -17.59 12.35
CA VAL A 148 -13.89 -16.21 12.84
C VAL A 148 -12.82 -15.44 12.09
N LEU A 149 -13.24 -14.55 11.20
CA LEU A 149 -12.33 -13.71 10.43
C LEU A 149 -11.67 -12.67 11.35
N GLN A 150 -10.37 -12.42 11.14
CA GLN A 150 -9.65 -11.38 11.85
C GLN A 150 -9.63 -10.08 11.04
N ALA A 151 -10.27 -9.05 11.57
CA ALA A 151 -10.29 -7.71 11.02
C ALA A 151 -9.42 -6.77 11.85
N TYR A 152 -8.63 -5.94 11.20
CA TYR A 152 -7.77 -4.97 11.87
C TYR A 152 -7.93 -3.59 11.26
N ILE A 153 -8.19 -2.63 12.14
CA ILE A 153 -8.24 -1.21 11.80
C ILE A 153 -6.89 -0.60 12.15
N ILE A 154 -6.16 -0.10 11.15
CA ILE A 154 -4.90 0.59 11.36
C ILE A 154 -5.18 2.09 11.51
N ASP A 155 -4.92 2.62 12.72
CA ASP A 155 -5.03 4.06 12.99
C ASP A 155 -4.14 4.85 12.05
N ASN A 156 -4.67 5.98 11.61
CA ASN A 156 -3.94 6.92 10.81
C ASN A 156 -4.32 8.33 11.22
N LYS A 157 -3.35 9.25 11.17
CA LYS A 157 -3.55 10.70 11.35
C LYS A 157 -4.61 11.34 10.42
N ARG A 158 -5.13 10.59 9.44
CA ARG A 158 -6.25 11.01 8.57
C ARG A 158 -7.61 10.91 9.24
N PHE A 159 -7.75 10.09 10.28
CA PHE A 159 -8.98 10.03 11.06
C PHE A 159 -9.02 11.21 12.02
N ARG A 160 -10.18 11.86 12.10
CA ARG A 160 -10.47 12.87 13.14
C ARG A 160 -10.91 12.19 14.44
N SER A 161 -11.10 12.95 15.50
CA SER A 161 -11.68 12.45 16.76
C SER A 161 -13.06 11.83 16.53
N ASN A 162 -13.93 12.52 15.77
CA ASN A 162 -15.27 12.01 15.47
C ASN A 162 -15.22 10.76 14.58
N ASP A 163 -14.32 10.72 13.59
CA ASP A 163 -14.11 9.52 12.77
C ASP A 163 -13.73 8.32 13.64
N ARG A 164 -12.82 8.50 14.63
CA ARG A 164 -12.41 7.43 15.55
C ARG A 164 -13.56 6.91 16.40
N LYS A 165 -14.41 7.81 16.92
CA LYS A 165 -15.60 7.41 17.68
C LYS A 165 -16.53 6.51 16.85
N GLU A 166 -16.82 6.91 15.61
CA GLU A 166 -17.68 6.14 14.70
C GLU A 166 -17.08 4.78 14.34
N VAL A 167 -15.74 4.72 14.25
CA VAL A 167 -14.99 3.48 14.04
C VAL A 167 -15.04 2.57 15.28
N ASP A 168 -14.88 3.12 16.48
CA ASP A 168 -14.98 2.38 17.75
C ASP A 168 -16.40 1.82 17.95
N ASP A 169 -17.42 2.62 17.66
CA ASP A 169 -18.82 2.18 17.73
C ASP A 169 -19.12 1.05 16.74
N ALA A 170 -18.55 1.11 15.53
CA ALA A 170 -18.68 0.05 14.53
C ALA A 170 -17.96 -1.25 14.96
N MET A 171 -16.76 -1.12 15.52
CA MET A 171 -15.98 -2.24 16.08
C MET A 171 -16.76 -2.92 17.21
N ASN A 172 -17.33 -2.15 18.14
CA ASN A 172 -18.13 -2.67 19.25
C ASN A 172 -19.35 -3.43 18.75
N GLU A 173 -20.09 -2.91 17.75
CA GLU A 173 -21.24 -3.63 17.18
C GLU A 173 -20.83 -4.99 16.59
N ILE A 174 -19.80 -5.02 15.75
CA ILE A 174 -19.34 -6.26 15.09
C ILE A 174 -18.86 -7.28 16.13
N ASN A 175 -18.06 -6.85 17.11
CA ASN A 175 -17.53 -7.72 18.15
C ASN A 175 -18.63 -8.25 19.08
N ASN A 176 -19.61 -7.42 19.45
CA ASN A 176 -20.75 -7.85 20.27
C ASN A 176 -21.59 -8.93 19.56
N TYR A 177 -21.83 -8.75 18.26
CA TYR A 177 -22.47 -9.79 17.46
C TYR A 177 -21.62 -11.07 17.47
N THR A 178 -20.33 -11.00 17.14
CA THR A 178 -19.46 -12.18 17.07
C THR A 178 -19.41 -12.93 18.39
N ASN A 179 -19.29 -12.22 19.51
CA ASN A 179 -19.27 -12.83 20.85
C ASN A 179 -20.61 -13.50 21.20
N SER A 180 -21.74 -12.90 20.78
CA SER A 180 -23.07 -13.46 21.03
C SER A 180 -23.30 -14.78 20.30
N TYR A 181 -22.71 -14.95 19.11
CA TYR A 181 -22.95 -16.11 18.24
C TYR A 181 -21.82 -17.16 18.21
N LEU A 182 -20.67 -16.90 18.85
CA LEU A 182 -19.49 -17.77 18.79
C LEU A 182 -19.80 -19.24 19.18
N ASN A 183 -20.65 -19.43 20.18
CA ASN A 183 -21.00 -20.75 20.72
C ASN A 183 -22.41 -21.22 20.35
N GLN A 184 -23.16 -20.45 19.53
CA GLN A 184 -24.52 -20.81 19.17
C GLN A 184 -24.55 -21.70 17.93
N THR A 185 -25.42 -22.70 17.90
CA THR A 185 -25.65 -23.54 16.71
C THR A 185 -26.63 -22.94 15.71
N THR A 186 -27.23 -21.79 16.05
CA THR A 186 -28.18 -21.06 15.21
C THR A 186 -27.55 -20.61 13.89
N LYS A 187 -28.41 -20.39 12.88
CA LYS A 187 -28.00 -19.86 11.57
C LYS A 187 -27.50 -18.43 11.77
N LEU A 188 -26.27 -18.16 11.34
CA LEU A 188 -25.68 -16.83 11.39
C LEU A 188 -26.39 -15.87 10.42
N GLN A 189 -26.64 -14.64 10.86
CA GLN A 189 -27.17 -13.57 10.02
C GLN A 189 -26.09 -13.01 9.08
N TRP A 190 -24.87 -12.88 9.61
CA TRP A 190 -23.66 -12.55 8.87
C TRP A 190 -22.44 -13.29 9.46
N PRO A 191 -21.33 -13.38 8.70
CA PRO A 191 -20.10 -14.02 9.15
C PRO A 191 -19.56 -13.50 10.49
N LEU A 192 -18.88 -14.37 11.24
CA LEU A 192 -18.21 -13.99 12.49
C LEU A 192 -16.91 -13.24 12.18
N VAL A 193 -16.76 -12.06 12.77
CA VAL A 193 -15.59 -11.20 12.58
C VAL A 193 -15.14 -10.66 13.93
N ARG A 194 -13.85 -10.83 14.24
CA ARG A 194 -13.20 -10.16 15.36
C ARG A 194 -12.46 -8.95 14.86
N VAL A 195 -12.87 -7.76 15.29
CA VAL A 195 -12.29 -6.48 14.89
C VAL A 195 -11.36 -6.00 16.01
N SER A 196 -10.12 -5.67 15.67
CA SER A 196 -9.13 -5.09 16.59
C SER A 196 -8.60 -3.77 16.05
N TYR A 197 -8.33 -2.83 16.94
CA TYR A 197 -7.75 -1.53 16.60
C TYR A 197 -6.23 -1.55 16.82
N LEU A 198 -5.46 -1.09 15.84
CA LEU A 198 -4.00 -1.06 15.88
C LEU A 198 -3.48 0.37 15.74
N PHE A 199 -2.72 0.79 16.72
CA PHE A 199 -1.89 1.98 16.62
C PHE A 199 -0.49 1.59 16.15
N TYR A 200 0.01 2.27 15.13
CA TYR A 200 1.26 1.91 14.44
C TYR A 200 2.47 1.82 15.38
N ASP A 201 2.55 2.76 16.32
CA ASP A 201 3.62 2.90 17.30
C ASP A 201 3.52 1.92 18.47
N GLN A 202 2.41 1.18 18.57
CA GLN A 202 2.16 0.23 19.66
C GLN A 202 2.48 -1.23 19.29
N ILE A 203 2.79 -1.53 18.03
CA ILE A 203 3.24 -2.87 17.64
C ILE A 203 4.73 -3.00 18.00
N ILE A 204 4.99 -3.53 19.19
CA ILE A 204 6.34 -3.74 19.72
C ILE A 204 6.65 -5.23 19.69
N ALA A 205 7.89 -5.58 19.32
CA ALA A 205 8.37 -6.95 19.51
C ALA A 205 8.25 -7.34 20.98
N GLN A 206 7.83 -8.58 21.25
CA GLN A 206 7.94 -9.09 22.60
C GLN A 206 9.43 -9.16 22.92
N ASN A 207 9.90 -8.28 23.81
CA ASN A 207 11.23 -8.37 24.37
C ASN A 207 11.27 -9.61 25.25
N ASP A 208 11.39 -10.77 24.62
CA ASP A 208 11.61 -12.02 25.33
C ASP A 208 13.07 -12.02 25.76
N SER A 209 13.37 -11.24 26.81
CA SER A 209 14.68 -11.11 27.44
C SER A 209 15.17 -12.42 28.08
N SER A 210 14.42 -13.52 27.92
CA SER A 210 14.64 -14.80 28.58
C SER A 210 15.23 -15.89 27.67
N ILE A 211 15.24 -15.72 26.34
CA ILE A 211 15.81 -16.74 25.45
C ILE A 211 17.33 -16.52 25.33
N GLN A 212 18.06 -16.85 26.40
CA GLN A 212 19.51 -17.09 26.30
C GLN A 212 19.71 -18.39 25.54
N ILE A 213 19.99 -18.26 24.24
CA ILE A 213 20.33 -19.41 23.40
C ILE A 213 21.78 -19.74 23.72
N ASN A 214 21.99 -20.74 24.58
CA ASN A 214 23.30 -21.32 24.82
C ASN A 214 23.76 -22.02 23.53
N ALA A 215 24.44 -21.29 22.65
CA ALA A 215 25.06 -21.83 21.45
C ALA A 215 26.10 -22.88 21.84
N THR A 216 25.79 -24.15 21.62
CA THR A 216 26.76 -25.24 21.73
C THR A 216 27.71 -25.22 20.54
N SER A 217 28.99 -25.50 20.79
CA SER A 217 30.11 -25.37 19.83
C SER A 217 30.10 -26.35 18.64
N THR A 218 29.01 -27.10 18.45
CA THR A 218 28.94 -28.22 17.49
C THR A 218 27.80 -28.12 16.48
N ASP A 219 27.05 -27.02 16.41
CA ASP A 219 26.04 -26.86 15.36
C ASP A 219 26.67 -26.39 14.02
N CYS A 220 26.96 -27.34 13.14
CA CYS A 220 27.51 -27.10 11.79
C CYS A 220 26.48 -26.50 10.80
N ARG A 221 25.25 -26.21 11.22
CA ARG A 221 24.28 -25.50 10.37
C ARG A 221 24.71 -24.04 10.27
N SER A 222 24.85 -23.53 9.03
CA SER A 222 25.02 -22.09 8.75
C SER A 222 24.04 -21.33 9.64
N PRO A 223 24.48 -20.36 10.45
CA PRO A 223 23.71 -19.87 11.59
C PRO A 223 22.33 -19.51 11.09
N LYS A 224 21.34 -20.32 11.47
CA LYS A 224 19.99 -19.82 11.59
C LYS A 224 20.13 -18.82 12.72
N ASN A 225 20.53 -17.59 12.38
CA ASN A 225 20.42 -16.46 13.27
C ASN A 225 19.00 -16.57 13.80
N GLU A 226 18.83 -16.95 15.06
CA GLU A 226 17.57 -16.71 15.75
C GLU A 226 17.34 -15.23 15.57
N LEU A 227 16.36 -14.94 14.73
CA LEU A 227 16.14 -13.60 14.25
C LEU A 227 15.68 -12.84 15.46
N ILE A 228 16.54 -11.96 15.98
CA ILE A 228 16.17 -11.02 17.03
C ILE A 228 14.85 -10.40 16.59
N GLU A 229 13.80 -10.69 17.34
CA GLU A 229 12.49 -10.18 17.02
C GLU A 229 12.56 -8.67 17.08
N ASN A 230 12.20 -8.03 15.96
CA ASN A 230 12.05 -6.60 15.89
C ASN A 230 10.61 -6.25 15.56
N ASN A 231 10.25 -4.98 15.72
CA ASN A 231 8.87 -4.55 15.52
C ASN A 231 8.36 -4.85 14.11
N PHE A 232 9.24 -4.93 13.10
CA PHE A 232 8.83 -5.29 11.75
C PHE A 232 8.49 -6.78 11.61
N ILE A 233 9.27 -7.67 12.23
CA ILE A 233 8.94 -9.11 12.31
C ILE A 233 7.59 -9.30 13.02
N ALA A 234 7.37 -8.59 14.14
CA ALA A 234 6.10 -8.61 14.84
C ALA A 234 4.94 -8.12 13.95
N GLN A 235 5.14 -7.05 13.18
CA GLN A 235 4.18 -6.58 12.19
C GLN A 235 3.90 -7.63 11.11
N LEU A 236 4.91 -8.28 10.52
CA LEU A 236 4.69 -9.34 9.53
C LEU A 236 3.89 -10.52 10.09
N LYS A 237 4.19 -10.96 11.32
CA LYS A 237 3.43 -12.03 11.99
C LYS A 237 1.95 -11.64 12.15
N LEU A 238 1.68 -10.39 12.52
CA LEU A 238 0.33 -9.85 12.65
C LEU A 238 -0.38 -9.76 11.30
N LEU A 239 0.25 -9.13 10.29
CA LEU A 239 -0.29 -8.93 8.94
C LEU A 239 -0.70 -10.25 8.28
N ARG A 240 0.02 -11.33 8.56
CA ARG A 240 -0.29 -12.68 8.08
C ARG A 240 -1.67 -13.17 8.51
N GLN A 241 -2.10 -12.78 9.71
CA GLN A 241 -3.34 -13.23 10.34
C GLN A 241 -4.54 -12.39 9.89
N ILE A 242 -4.33 -11.29 9.17
CA ILE A 242 -5.39 -10.35 8.80
C ILE A 242 -6.18 -10.88 7.60
N ASP A 243 -7.47 -11.10 7.81
CA ASP A 243 -8.44 -11.40 6.76
C ASP A 243 -9.02 -10.12 6.17
N ILE A 244 -9.32 -9.14 7.03
CA ILE A 244 -9.89 -7.83 6.65
C ILE A 244 -9.00 -6.71 7.18
N HIS A 245 -8.31 -6.04 6.27
CA HIS A 245 -7.45 -4.91 6.57
C HIS A 245 -8.22 -3.60 6.37
N ILE A 246 -8.30 -2.73 7.38
CA ILE A 246 -9.09 -1.49 7.32
C ILE A 246 -8.17 -0.32 7.62
N THR A 247 -8.12 0.68 6.73
CA THR A 247 -7.24 1.84 6.93
C THR A 247 -7.69 3.06 6.13
N GLY A 248 -7.13 4.22 6.45
CA GLY A 248 -7.19 5.41 5.59
C GLY A 248 -5.94 5.54 4.71
N PRO A 249 -5.91 6.52 3.79
CA PRO A 249 -4.82 6.68 2.83
C PRO A 249 -3.48 7.03 3.51
N GLY A 250 -2.39 6.59 2.89
CA GLY A 250 -1.01 6.74 3.38
C GLY A 250 -0.37 5.41 3.80
N THR A 251 0.53 5.44 4.79
CA THR A 251 1.40 4.29 5.11
C THR A 251 0.66 3.04 5.54
N GLY A 252 -0.48 3.17 6.23
CA GLY A 252 -1.31 2.01 6.58
C GLY A 252 -1.72 1.19 5.36
N GLN A 253 -2.03 1.86 4.24
CA GLN A 253 -2.41 1.21 2.99
C GLN A 253 -1.27 0.42 2.35
N MET A 254 -0.01 0.77 2.62
CA MET A 254 1.15 0.03 2.12
C MET A 254 1.26 -1.38 2.71
N TYR A 255 0.61 -1.65 3.85
CA TYR A 255 0.64 -2.97 4.47
C TYR A 255 -0.19 -4.01 3.72
N GLN A 256 -1.11 -3.58 2.85
CA GLN A 256 -1.99 -4.51 2.16
C GLN A 256 -1.25 -5.51 1.26
N THR A 257 -0.04 -5.16 0.78
CA THR A 257 0.80 -6.09 0.02
C THR A 257 1.24 -7.28 0.87
N PHE A 258 1.26 -7.17 2.20
CA PHE A 258 1.70 -8.25 3.10
C PHE A 258 0.57 -9.16 3.57
N LEU A 259 -0.67 -8.91 3.14
CA LEU A 259 -1.82 -9.74 3.48
C LEU A 259 -1.77 -11.09 2.79
N SER A 260 -2.51 -12.04 3.36
CA SER A 260 -2.69 -13.37 2.79
C SER A 260 -3.54 -13.35 1.51
N ASP A 261 -3.41 -14.39 0.69
CA ASP A 261 -4.24 -14.54 -0.51
C ASP A 261 -5.70 -14.70 -0.09
N GLY A 262 -6.60 -14.00 -0.77
CA GLY A 262 -8.02 -13.98 -0.44
C GLY A 262 -8.43 -13.02 0.68
N SER A 263 -7.50 -12.20 1.20
CA SER A 263 -7.85 -11.12 2.14
C SER A 263 -8.56 -9.95 1.42
N VAL A 264 -9.29 -9.15 2.20
CA VAL A 264 -9.95 -7.91 1.74
C VAL A 264 -9.29 -6.70 2.39
N THR A 265 -9.09 -5.63 1.64
CA THR A 265 -8.64 -4.32 2.14
C THR A 265 -9.75 -3.29 1.98
N ILE A 266 -10.12 -2.60 3.05
CA ILE A 266 -11.12 -1.53 3.10
C ILE A 266 -10.37 -0.20 3.27
N ASN A 267 -10.45 0.68 2.26
CA ASN A 267 -9.91 2.03 2.34
C ASN A 267 -11.02 3.02 2.70
N LEU A 268 -10.91 3.58 3.92
CA LEU A 268 -11.86 4.54 4.46
C LEU A 268 -11.72 5.95 3.88
N GLY A 269 -10.73 6.20 3.03
CA GLY A 269 -10.48 7.50 2.41
C GLY A 269 -10.03 8.57 3.41
N GLY A 270 -9.47 9.63 2.84
CA GLY A 270 -9.15 10.88 3.53
C GLY A 270 -9.92 12.03 2.89
N ILE A 271 -9.78 13.22 3.46
CA ILE A 271 -10.34 14.44 2.89
C ILE A 271 -9.20 15.34 2.42
N LYS A 272 -9.41 15.95 1.26
CA LYS A 272 -8.52 16.91 0.60
C LYS A 272 -9.29 18.16 0.18
N PRO A 273 -8.61 19.30 0.00
CA PRO A 273 -7.30 19.57 0.58
C PRO A 273 -7.40 19.57 2.12
N ARG A 274 -6.28 19.31 2.82
CA ARG A 274 -6.29 19.33 4.29
C ARG A 274 -6.62 20.73 4.79
N GLY A 275 -7.35 20.81 5.91
CA GLY A 275 -7.77 22.07 6.54
C GLY A 275 -9.01 22.71 5.93
N LEU A 276 -9.50 22.21 4.79
CA LEU A 276 -10.73 22.68 4.16
C LEU A 276 -11.89 21.71 4.35
N GLU A 277 -11.82 20.83 5.34
CA GLU A 277 -12.71 19.68 5.34
C GLU A 277 -14.19 20.00 5.62
N ASN A 278 -14.50 21.23 6.00
CA ASN A 278 -15.87 21.73 6.15
C ASN A 278 -16.27 22.69 5.01
N SER A 279 -15.46 22.85 3.97
CA SER A 279 -15.75 23.70 2.82
C SER A 279 -16.37 22.92 1.66
N THR A 280 -16.92 23.64 0.69
CA THR A 280 -17.39 23.10 -0.58
C THR A 280 -16.26 22.59 -1.48
N GLU A 281 -15.02 22.99 -1.21
CA GLU A 281 -13.82 22.54 -1.93
C GLU A 281 -13.30 21.19 -1.42
N ALA A 282 -13.83 20.68 -0.30
CA ALA A 282 -13.44 19.39 0.24
C ALA A 282 -13.86 18.24 -0.68
N TYR A 283 -12.96 17.30 -0.94
CA TYR A 283 -13.23 16.05 -1.64
C TYR A 283 -12.56 14.84 -0.98
N SER A 284 -13.13 13.69 -1.29
CA SER A 284 -12.66 12.40 -0.81
C SER A 284 -11.43 11.97 -1.60
N SER A 285 -10.46 11.35 -0.94
CA SER A 285 -9.24 10.89 -1.58
C SER A 285 -8.81 9.54 -1.00
N TYR A 286 -8.61 8.55 -1.86
CA TYR A 286 -8.15 7.22 -1.46
C TYR A 286 -6.66 7.01 -1.73
N LEU A 287 -6.03 7.93 -2.46
CA LEU A 287 -4.62 7.99 -2.79
C LEU A 287 -4.08 6.71 -3.41
N GLU A 288 -3.44 5.85 -2.63
CA GLU A 288 -2.58 4.78 -3.12
C GLU A 288 -3.36 3.56 -3.64
N GLN A 289 -4.50 3.77 -4.30
CA GLN A 289 -5.36 2.74 -4.91
C GLN A 289 -4.62 1.86 -5.90
N HIS A 290 -3.60 2.40 -6.57
CA HIS A 290 -2.72 1.65 -7.48
C HIS A 290 -2.01 0.48 -6.80
N MET A 291 -1.79 0.56 -5.47
CA MET A 291 -1.27 -0.54 -4.69
C MET A 291 -2.29 -1.69 -4.60
N THR A 292 -3.58 -1.37 -4.50
CA THR A 292 -4.65 -2.38 -4.35
C THR A 292 -4.92 -3.06 -5.69
N SER A 293 -5.02 -2.28 -6.76
CA SER A 293 -5.15 -2.81 -8.14
C SER A 293 -3.90 -3.59 -8.60
N GLY A 294 -2.72 -3.25 -8.07
CA GLY A 294 -1.46 -3.97 -8.31
C GLY A 294 -1.25 -5.22 -7.44
N THR A 295 -2.22 -5.58 -6.60
CA THR A 295 -2.13 -6.74 -5.69
C THR A 295 -3.22 -7.75 -6.04
N PRO A 296 -2.98 -8.66 -7.00
CA PRO A 296 -4.03 -9.50 -7.60
C PRO A 296 -4.59 -10.58 -6.65
N TYR A 297 -3.98 -10.80 -5.49
CA TYR A 297 -4.41 -11.81 -4.52
C TYR A 297 -5.28 -11.25 -3.39
N ILE A 298 -5.60 -9.95 -3.40
CA ILE A 298 -6.53 -9.33 -2.43
C ILE A 298 -7.65 -8.60 -3.15
N LYS A 299 -8.77 -8.37 -2.47
CA LYS A 299 -9.90 -7.58 -2.96
C LYS A 299 -9.96 -6.22 -2.26
N GLY A 300 -10.12 -5.14 -3.02
CA GLY A 300 -10.31 -3.78 -2.52
C GLY A 300 -11.78 -3.42 -2.34
N LEU A 301 -12.10 -2.78 -1.21
CA LEU A 301 -13.36 -2.08 -0.95
C LEU A 301 -13.07 -0.66 -0.50
N TYR A 302 -14.01 0.25 -0.74
CA TYR A 302 -13.82 1.67 -0.53
C TYR A 302 -15.04 2.27 0.16
N TYR A 303 -14.79 3.15 1.13
CA TYR A 303 -15.86 3.94 1.74
C TYR A 303 -16.56 4.81 0.69
N PRO A 304 -17.88 5.00 0.69
CA PRO A 304 -18.57 5.72 -0.39
C PRO A 304 -18.02 7.15 -0.62
N ILE A 305 -17.64 7.46 -1.87
CA ILE A 305 -16.90 8.69 -2.21
C ILE A 305 -17.66 9.98 -1.86
N ASN A 306 -18.98 10.01 -2.07
CA ASN A 306 -19.81 11.18 -1.76
C ASN A 306 -20.14 11.30 -0.27
N GLU A 307 -20.00 10.22 0.51
CA GLU A 307 -20.28 10.23 1.95
C GLU A 307 -19.04 10.61 2.76
N ARG A 308 -17.83 10.25 2.32
CA ARG A 308 -16.61 10.45 3.11
C ARG A 308 -16.36 11.91 3.50
N GLN A 309 -16.72 12.88 2.65
CA GLN A 309 -16.64 14.32 2.96
C GLN A 309 -17.51 14.73 4.17
N LYS A 310 -18.62 14.03 4.40
CA LYS A 310 -19.57 14.28 5.50
C LYS A 310 -19.09 13.69 6.84
N GLY A 311 -17.90 13.10 6.86
CA GLY A 311 -17.38 12.32 7.98
C GLY A 311 -17.59 10.83 7.78
N ILE A 312 -16.84 10.04 8.54
CA ILE A 312 -17.06 8.60 8.62
C ILE A 312 -18.31 8.35 9.47
N LYS A 313 -19.14 7.40 9.02
CA LYS A 313 -20.35 6.93 9.71
C LYS A 313 -20.19 5.47 10.08
N LYS A 314 -20.55 5.14 11.33
CA LYS A 314 -20.55 3.79 11.90
C LYS A 314 -21.23 2.77 10.99
N ASP A 315 -22.47 3.05 10.55
CA ASP A 315 -23.26 2.07 9.79
C ASP A 315 -22.64 1.71 8.43
N GLU A 316 -21.96 2.67 7.78
CA GLU A 316 -21.22 2.39 6.54
C GLU A 316 -19.97 1.54 6.80
N ILE A 317 -19.29 1.70 7.94
CA ILE A 317 -18.17 0.81 8.31
C ILE A 317 -18.68 -0.61 8.57
N VAL A 318 -19.75 -0.75 9.35
CA VAL A 318 -20.39 -2.05 9.63
C VAL A 318 -20.78 -2.74 8.33
N LYS A 319 -21.40 -2.01 7.40
CA LYS A 319 -21.77 -2.51 6.07
C LYS A 319 -20.55 -2.99 5.27
N LEU A 320 -19.46 -2.22 5.24
CA LEU A 320 -18.23 -2.61 4.54
C LEU A 320 -17.56 -3.84 5.15
N ILE A 321 -17.54 -3.95 6.49
CA ILE A 321 -16.98 -5.12 7.18
C ILE A 321 -17.82 -6.38 6.88
N ARG A 322 -19.15 -6.27 6.90
CA ARG A 322 -20.05 -7.37 6.53
C ARG A 322 -19.90 -7.78 5.07
N GLN A 323 -19.78 -6.81 4.16
CA GLN A 323 -19.52 -7.08 2.75
C GLN A 323 -18.18 -7.79 2.55
N ALA A 324 -17.12 -7.33 3.22
CA ALA A 324 -15.81 -7.95 3.17
C ALA A 324 -15.83 -9.40 3.68
N SER A 325 -16.48 -9.64 4.82
CA SER A 325 -16.56 -10.97 5.40
C SER A 325 -17.36 -11.95 4.54
N GLN A 326 -18.45 -11.47 3.94
CA GLN A 326 -19.25 -12.24 2.99
C GLN A 326 -18.43 -12.59 1.74
N LEU A 327 -17.74 -11.62 1.13
CA LEU A 327 -16.86 -11.86 -0.02
C LEU A 327 -15.78 -12.91 0.27
N ILE A 328 -15.18 -12.87 1.46
CA ILE A 328 -14.15 -13.83 1.86
C ILE A 328 -14.72 -15.24 1.95
N LEU A 329 -15.86 -15.42 2.62
CA LEU A 329 -16.44 -16.74 2.88
C LEU A 329 -17.20 -17.33 1.69
N GLU A 330 -17.89 -16.52 0.89
CA GLU A 330 -18.54 -16.97 -0.34
C GLU A 330 -17.51 -17.27 -1.44
N GLY A 331 -16.41 -16.53 -1.45
CA GLY A 331 -15.32 -16.72 -2.40
C GLY A 331 -15.35 -15.69 -3.53
N PHE A 332 -14.25 -14.97 -3.73
CA PHE A 332 -13.96 -14.25 -4.97
C PHE A 332 -12.80 -14.89 -5.72
N SER A 333 -12.82 -14.79 -7.05
CA SER A 333 -11.82 -15.40 -7.94
C SER A 333 -10.45 -14.74 -7.81
N LEU A 334 -9.41 -15.57 -7.85
CA LEU A 334 -8.00 -15.15 -7.91
C LEU A 334 -7.38 -15.53 -9.27
N PRO A 335 -6.61 -14.64 -9.92
CA PRO A 335 -6.32 -13.26 -9.54
C PRO A 335 -7.55 -12.35 -9.68
N VAL A 336 -7.65 -11.33 -8.82
CA VAL A 336 -8.67 -10.28 -8.91
C VAL A 336 -8.38 -9.37 -10.09
N ASN A 337 -9.41 -9.06 -10.88
CA ASN A 337 -9.29 -8.07 -11.95
C ASN A 337 -8.90 -6.71 -11.35
N PRO A 338 -7.78 -6.09 -11.80
CA PRO A 338 -7.30 -4.84 -11.22
C PRO A 338 -8.31 -3.69 -11.26
N ARG A 339 -9.18 -3.64 -12.29
CA ARG A 339 -10.22 -2.61 -12.41
C ARG A 339 -11.27 -2.74 -11.31
N ASP A 340 -11.57 -3.97 -10.89
CA ASP A 340 -12.51 -4.25 -9.80
C ASP A 340 -11.92 -3.96 -8.42
N ASN A 341 -10.61 -3.64 -8.36
CA ASN A 341 -9.86 -3.24 -7.18
C ASN A 341 -9.61 -1.73 -7.12
N LEU A 342 -10.32 -0.94 -7.92
CA LEU A 342 -10.26 0.52 -7.90
C LEU A 342 -11.57 1.10 -7.33
N ALA A 343 -11.48 2.23 -6.63
CA ALA A 343 -12.63 3.04 -6.27
C ALA A 343 -13.20 3.73 -7.52
N ALA A 344 -14.35 4.39 -7.37
CA ALA A 344 -15.07 5.02 -8.48
C ALA A 344 -14.22 6.05 -9.26
N ASP A 345 -13.42 6.85 -8.57
CA ASP A 345 -12.49 7.82 -9.17
C ASP A 345 -11.34 7.15 -9.94
N GLY A 346 -10.80 6.05 -9.41
CA GLY A 346 -9.80 5.23 -10.08
C GLY A 346 -10.35 4.57 -11.35
N GLN A 347 -11.57 4.02 -11.28
CA GLN A 347 -12.26 3.45 -12.44
C GLN A 347 -12.55 4.51 -13.51
N LEU A 348 -12.97 5.72 -13.08
CA LEU A 348 -13.16 6.87 -13.95
C LEU A 348 -11.86 7.21 -14.69
N PHE A 349 -10.73 7.29 -13.97
CA PHE A 349 -9.45 7.64 -14.56
C PHE A 349 -8.99 6.64 -15.63
N VAL A 350 -9.17 5.33 -15.37
CA VAL A 350 -8.86 4.29 -16.37
C VAL A 350 -9.73 4.47 -17.60
N GLU A 351 -11.03 4.70 -17.44
CA GLU A 351 -11.94 4.95 -18.56
C GLU A 351 -11.62 6.24 -19.32
N MET A 352 -11.18 7.29 -18.62
CA MET A 352 -10.69 8.52 -19.24
C MET A 352 -9.47 8.23 -20.11
N CYS A 353 -8.50 7.44 -19.63
CA CYS A 353 -7.34 7.04 -20.43
C CYS A 353 -7.70 6.15 -21.63
N GLU A 354 -8.75 5.33 -21.50
CA GLU A 354 -9.27 4.51 -22.59
C GLU A 354 -9.86 5.38 -23.71
N LYS A 355 -10.63 6.42 -23.35
CA LYS A 355 -11.38 7.28 -24.28
C LYS A 355 -10.61 8.49 -24.81
N ASP A 356 -9.72 9.07 -24.01
CA ASP A 356 -8.91 10.25 -24.34
C ASP A 356 -7.42 9.88 -24.30
N LYS A 357 -6.87 9.60 -25.50
CA LYS A 357 -5.46 9.20 -25.66
C LYS A 357 -4.50 10.37 -25.40
N GLU A 358 -4.93 11.60 -25.62
CA GLU A 358 -4.12 12.78 -25.35
C GLU A 358 -3.99 12.99 -23.85
N PHE A 359 -5.10 12.92 -23.10
CA PHE A 359 -5.08 12.90 -21.64
C PHE A 359 -4.22 11.75 -21.11
N CYS A 360 -4.43 10.52 -21.62
CA CYS A 360 -3.64 9.36 -21.20
C CYS A 360 -2.13 9.62 -21.37
N SER A 361 -1.73 10.11 -22.54
CA SER A 361 -0.34 10.48 -22.84
C SER A 361 0.14 11.63 -21.95
N LEU A 362 -0.71 12.62 -21.66
CA LEU A 362 -0.41 13.75 -20.79
C LEU A 362 -0.01 13.28 -19.39
N VAL A 363 -0.75 12.34 -18.81
CA VAL A 363 -0.59 11.94 -17.40
C VAL A 363 0.32 10.73 -17.18
N THR A 364 0.60 9.94 -18.21
CA THR A 364 1.40 8.70 -18.06
C THR A 364 2.75 8.73 -18.79
N LYS A 365 2.88 9.48 -19.89
CA LYS A 365 4.10 9.48 -20.71
C LYS A 365 5.12 10.47 -20.15
N ARG A 366 6.26 9.93 -19.73
CA ARG A 366 7.43 10.70 -19.25
C ARG A 366 8.41 10.95 -20.38
N THR A 367 8.84 12.19 -20.54
CA THR A 367 9.94 12.56 -21.44
C THR A 367 10.84 13.58 -20.72
N PRO A 368 12.16 13.64 -21.01
CA PRO A 368 13.09 14.51 -20.28
C PRO A 368 12.70 15.99 -20.24
N ASN A 369 11.98 16.47 -21.27
CA ASN A 369 11.65 17.89 -21.44
C ASN A 369 10.21 18.23 -21.04
N LYS A 370 9.41 17.27 -20.56
CA LYS A 370 8.01 17.51 -20.22
C LYS A 370 7.89 17.96 -18.77
N ASN A 371 7.19 19.05 -18.57
CA ASN A 371 6.91 19.58 -17.24
C ASN A 371 6.11 18.55 -16.41
N PHE A 372 6.54 18.30 -15.18
CA PHE A 372 5.94 17.32 -14.27
C PHE A 372 4.57 17.74 -13.73
N ASN A 373 4.13 18.98 -13.93
CA ASN A 373 2.88 19.51 -13.37
C ASN A 373 1.63 18.64 -13.64
N CYS A 374 1.55 18.04 -14.83
CA CYS A 374 0.43 17.15 -15.22
C CYS A 374 0.76 15.65 -15.10
N LEU A 375 1.98 15.32 -14.69
CA LEU A 375 2.44 13.95 -14.45
C LEU A 375 2.42 13.60 -12.95
N ASP A 376 2.64 14.59 -12.09
CA ASP A 376 2.80 14.43 -10.63
C ASP A 376 1.46 14.44 -9.89
N ILE A 377 0.55 13.56 -10.30
CA ILE A 377 -0.89 13.72 -10.02
C ILE A 377 -1.38 12.69 -9.02
N TRP A 378 -2.32 13.10 -8.18
CA TRP A 378 -3.27 12.17 -7.58
C TRP A 378 -4.50 12.13 -8.45
N VAL A 379 -5.04 10.93 -8.69
CA VAL A 379 -6.21 10.75 -9.54
C VAL A 379 -7.38 11.61 -9.04
N GLU A 380 -7.54 11.75 -7.74
CA GLU A 380 -8.64 12.52 -7.17
C GLU A 380 -8.52 14.03 -7.42
N ASP A 381 -7.30 14.55 -7.55
CA ASP A 381 -7.10 15.97 -7.87
C ASP A 381 -7.60 16.25 -9.30
N PHE A 382 -7.41 15.33 -10.24
CA PHE A 382 -7.99 15.38 -11.59
C PHE A 382 -9.50 15.16 -11.56
N VAL A 383 -9.94 14.08 -10.90
CA VAL A 383 -11.37 13.71 -10.82
C VAL A 383 -12.20 14.79 -10.15
N HIS A 384 -11.64 15.64 -9.29
CA HIS A 384 -12.36 16.75 -8.68
C HIS A 384 -11.99 18.13 -9.26
N GLU A 385 -11.25 18.17 -10.38
CA GLU A 385 -10.82 19.42 -11.03
C GLU A 385 -10.17 20.38 -10.02
N HIS A 386 -9.23 19.90 -9.22
CA HIS A 386 -8.52 20.72 -8.24
C HIS A 386 -7.27 21.36 -8.86
N ARG A 387 -7.05 22.66 -8.60
CA ARG A 387 -5.87 23.42 -9.06
C ARG A 387 -5.69 23.39 -10.59
N GLN A 388 -4.56 22.87 -11.09
CA GLN A 388 -4.19 22.91 -12.50
C GLN A 388 -5.15 22.13 -13.42
N TRP A 389 -6.10 21.41 -12.83
CA TRP A 389 -7.17 20.67 -13.49
C TRP A 389 -8.47 21.45 -13.63
N GLN A 390 -8.57 22.67 -13.09
CA GLN A 390 -9.73 23.54 -13.28
C GLN A 390 -9.80 24.07 -14.70
N MET A 391 -11.00 24.41 -15.17
CA MET A 391 -11.15 25.19 -16.39
C MET A 391 -10.39 26.53 -16.24
N GLY A 392 -9.34 26.73 -17.05
CA GLY A 392 -8.47 27.90 -16.99
C GLY A 392 -7.17 27.72 -16.20
N GLY A 393 -7.00 26.59 -15.49
CA GLY A 393 -5.82 26.27 -14.70
C GLY A 393 -5.78 26.92 -13.32
N PHE A 394 -4.60 26.96 -12.71
CA PHE A 394 -4.33 27.51 -11.39
C PHE A 394 -3.12 28.45 -11.42
N ILE A 395 -3.24 29.64 -10.84
CA ILE A 395 -2.15 30.60 -10.76
C ILE A 395 -1.40 30.42 -9.45
N ASP A 396 -0.10 30.08 -9.54
CA ASP A 396 0.80 30.00 -8.39
C ASP A 396 2.01 30.91 -8.65
N ASN A 397 2.23 31.88 -7.76
CA ASN A 397 3.31 32.87 -7.87
C ASN A 397 3.36 33.57 -9.26
N GLY A 398 2.20 33.96 -9.79
CA GLY A 398 2.07 34.63 -11.08
C GLY A 398 2.24 33.74 -12.31
N ARG A 399 2.55 32.45 -12.13
CA ARG A 399 2.62 31.47 -13.21
C ARG A 399 1.30 30.70 -13.29
N ASN A 400 0.71 30.63 -14.48
CA ASN A 400 -0.46 29.78 -14.71
C ASN A 400 -0.04 28.33 -14.99
N TYR A 401 -0.60 27.41 -14.21
CA TYR A 401 -0.45 25.97 -14.33
C TYR A 401 -1.75 25.41 -14.89
N ASN A 402 -1.73 24.96 -16.14
CA ASN A 402 -2.90 24.38 -16.80
C ASN A 402 -2.55 23.01 -17.39
N CYS A 403 -3.40 22.02 -17.16
CA CYS A 403 -3.31 20.69 -17.73
C CYS A 403 -4.50 20.47 -18.69
N PRO A 404 -4.28 20.45 -20.01
CA PRO A 404 -5.38 20.34 -20.98
C PRO A 404 -5.96 18.92 -21.01
N PHE A 405 -7.29 18.80 -20.94
CA PHE A 405 -8.02 17.55 -21.15
C PHE A 405 -9.49 17.83 -21.50
N ASN A 406 -10.23 16.80 -21.94
CA ASN A 406 -11.64 16.94 -22.26
C ASN A 406 -12.52 17.00 -20.98
N HIS A 407 -12.85 18.22 -20.52
CA HIS A 407 -13.70 18.46 -19.35
C HIS A 407 -15.12 17.89 -19.52
N THR A 408 -15.72 18.02 -20.70
CA THR A 408 -17.06 17.47 -20.99
C THR A 408 -17.09 15.96 -20.78
N LEU A 409 -16.08 15.26 -21.31
CA LEU A 409 -15.93 13.82 -21.10
C LEU A 409 -15.75 13.46 -19.62
N LEU A 410 -14.94 14.22 -18.87
CA LEU A 410 -14.79 14.01 -17.43
C LEU A 410 -16.14 14.12 -16.71
N HIS A 411 -16.94 15.15 -17.01
CA HIS A 411 -18.25 15.36 -16.36
C HIS A 411 -19.24 14.23 -16.68
N ASP A 412 -19.28 13.76 -17.92
CA ASP A 412 -20.08 12.59 -18.32
C ASP A 412 -19.65 11.33 -17.56
N LEU A 413 -18.34 11.11 -17.44
CA LEU A 413 -17.81 9.97 -16.70
C LEU A 413 -18.08 10.08 -15.20
N ARG A 414 -18.04 11.26 -14.59
CA ARG A 414 -18.41 11.46 -13.18
C ARG A 414 -19.86 11.05 -12.94
N LYS A 415 -20.77 11.49 -13.81
CA LYS A 415 -22.19 11.10 -13.74
C LYS A 415 -22.35 9.58 -13.85
N LYS A 416 -21.63 8.94 -14.77
CA LYS A 416 -21.63 7.48 -14.94
C LYS A 416 -21.16 6.75 -13.68
N HIS A 417 -20.07 7.23 -13.05
CA HIS A 417 -19.48 6.62 -11.85
C HIS A 417 -20.11 7.11 -10.54
N GLY A 418 -21.20 7.89 -10.62
CA GLY A 418 -21.92 8.39 -9.44
C GLY A 418 -21.10 9.35 -8.57
N ILE A 419 -20.11 10.04 -9.12
CA ILE A 419 -19.27 11.00 -8.38
C ILE A 419 -19.93 12.37 -8.45
N GLN A 420 -20.35 12.89 -7.29
CA GLN A 420 -20.97 14.21 -7.22
C GLN A 420 -19.91 15.30 -7.33
N HIS A 421 -20.10 16.21 -8.28
CA HIS A 421 -19.38 17.47 -8.34
C HIS A 421 -20.24 18.52 -7.67
N ARG A 422 -19.77 19.10 -6.55
CA ARG A 422 -20.38 20.33 -6.05
C ARG A 422 -19.92 21.43 -6.98
N GLN A 423 -20.80 21.88 -7.86
CA GLN A 423 -20.56 23.13 -8.57
C GLN A 423 -20.34 24.20 -7.50
N LEU A 424 -19.21 24.89 -7.59
CA LEU A 424 -19.04 26.15 -6.89
C LEU A 424 -19.99 27.11 -7.62
N ASP A 425 -21.04 27.55 -6.93
CA ASP A 425 -21.85 28.66 -7.43
C ASP A 425 -20.88 29.86 -7.57
N HIS A 426 -20.52 30.16 -8.81
CA HIS A 426 -19.57 31.22 -9.16
C HIS A 426 -20.24 32.58 -9.27
#